data_AF-A0AAW8PY56-F1
#
_entry.id   AF-A0AAW8PY56-F1
#
_cell.length_a   1.000
_cell.length_b   1.000
_cell.length_c   1.000
_cell.angle_alpha   90.00
_cell.angle_beta   90.00
_cell.angle_gamma   90.00
#
_symmetry.space_group_name_H-M   'P 1'
#
loop_
_entity.id
_entity.type
_entity.pdbx_description
1 polymer ?
#
loop_
_entity_poly.entity_id
_entity_poly.type
_entity_poly.pdbx_seq_one_letter_code
_entity_poly.pdbx_strand_id
1 'polypeptide(L)'
;MSQLDTEQDWLLLLENPESRKKIAKILSEQSEATPLNCISPKVINTESLKAKYEGQSVFMALLHRQNSIARWTKSQSIQPESLNDHCASVAYLGLLIGAYHKIKYPESDLSPEKLAVFCLFHDAPEALGEDLNGVLKSSDEKLRGMIKQTEGYIARKIAATIDPTLSPVVSPYFLMECTKLEKDLVKAADLLSAFAKAKCELRSNNADFAYAAGSLKKELQPYLNKYEAVQFVYDHYIMAYELTIDEMIEFLPKIDELGD
;
A
#
# COMPACT_ATOMS: atom_id res chain seq x y z
N MET A 1 22.24 33.41 -20.15
CA MET A 1 21.30 32.27 -20.34
C MET A 1 20.81 32.32 -21.77
N SER A 2 21.52 31.66 -22.71
CA SER A 2 20.97 31.36 -24.03
C SER A 2 20.45 29.93 -24.01
N GLN A 3 19.23 29.74 -24.51
CA GLN A 3 18.60 28.44 -24.65
C GLN A 3 19.47 27.56 -25.55
N LEU A 4 19.83 26.37 -25.06
CA LEU A 4 20.46 25.32 -25.85
C LEU A 4 19.37 24.70 -26.72
N ASP A 5 19.48 24.89 -28.03
CA ASP A 5 18.66 24.23 -29.03
C ASP A 5 19.24 22.82 -29.26
N THR A 6 18.64 21.84 -28.60
CA THR A 6 19.20 20.48 -28.46
C THR A 6 19.35 19.72 -29.77
N GLU A 7 18.73 20.15 -30.88
CA GLU A 7 18.89 19.49 -32.18
C GLU A 7 20.14 19.92 -32.95
N GLN A 8 20.60 21.17 -32.79
CA GLN A 8 21.81 21.66 -33.50
C GLN A 8 23.11 21.08 -32.91
N ASP A 9 23.13 20.80 -31.61
CA ASP A 9 24.31 20.23 -30.94
C ASP A 9 24.63 18.79 -31.40
N TRP A 10 23.62 18.01 -31.79
CA TRP A 10 23.83 16.64 -32.31
C TRP A 10 24.50 16.63 -33.69
N LEU A 11 24.12 17.56 -34.57
CA LEU A 11 24.74 17.67 -35.89
C LEU A 11 26.19 18.15 -35.82
N LEU A 12 26.52 19.07 -34.90
CA LEU A 12 27.89 19.51 -34.62
C LEU A 12 28.79 18.39 -34.08
N LEU A 13 28.24 17.54 -33.20
CA LEU A 13 28.94 16.34 -32.71
C LEU A 13 29.19 15.32 -33.84
N LEU A 14 28.22 15.20 -34.76
CA LEU A 14 28.38 14.35 -35.92
C LEU A 14 29.35 14.95 -36.92
N GLU A 15 29.43 16.25 -37.16
CA GLU A 15 30.35 16.84 -38.16
C GLU A 15 31.81 16.97 -37.69
N ASN A 16 32.05 16.87 -36.38
CA ASN A 16 33.38 16.95 -35.81
C ASN A 16 34.24 15.70 -36.16
N PRO A 17 35.31 15.84 -36.97
CA PRO A 17 36.12 14.70 -37.43
C PRO A 17 36.84 13.95 -36.30
N GLU A 18 37.21 14.64 -35.23
CA GLU A 18 37.82 14.05 -34.03
C GLU A 18 36.79 13.23 -33.24
N SER A 19 35.55 13.73 -33.13
CA SER A 19 34.46 13.00 -32.47
C SER A 19 34.08 11.75 -33.26
N ARG A 20 34.03 11.82 -34.60
CA ARG A 20 33.84 10.64 -35.47
C ARG A 20 34.96 9.63 -35.31
N LYS A 21 36.22 10.04 -35.26
CA LYS A 21 37.36 9.13 -35.03
C LYS A 21 37.28 8.46 -33.66
N LYS A 22 36.87 9.20 -32.63
CA LYS A 22 36.72 8.68 -31.26
C LYS A 22 35.57 7.67 -31.17
N ILE A 23 34.42 7.96 -31.79
CA ILE A 23 33.29 7.04 -31.89
C ILE A 23 33.65 5.81 -32.72
N ALA A 24 34.27 5.98 -33.90
CA ALA A 24 34.71 4.89 -34.75
C ALA A 24 35.74 3.99 -34.05
N LYS A 25 36.66 4.58 -33.26
CA LYS A 25 37.60 3.83 -32.41
C LYS A 25 36.86 3.00 -31.36
N ILE A 26 35.93 3.60 -30.63
CA ILE A 26 35.10 2.90 -29.62
C ILE A 26 34.30 1.76 -30.26
N LEU A 27 33.69 2.00 -31.42
CA LEU A 27 32.93 0.98 -32.14
C LEU A 27 33.83 -0.12 -32.74
N SER A 28 35.06 0.22 -33.16
CA SER A 28 36.03 -0.76 -33.66
C SER A 28 36.68 -1.60 -32.56
N GLU A 29 36.69 -1.08 -31.32
CA GLU A 29 37.16 -1.76 -30.11
C GLU A 29 36.03 -2.58 -29.43
N GLN A 30 34.76 -2.31 -29.79
CA GLN A 30 33.62 -3.16 -29.41
C GLN A 30 33.64 -4.43 -30.26
N SER A 31 34.10 -5.54 -29.68
CA SER A 31 33.86 -6.86 -30.28
C SER A 31 32.38 -7.24 -30.10
N GLU A 32 31.82 -8.02 -31.02
CA GLU A 32 30.48 -8.63 -30.89
C GLU A 32 30.30 -9.46 -29.60
N ALA A 33 31.39 -9.73 -28.86
CA ALA A 33 31.39 -10.42 -27.58
C ALA A 33 31.44 -9.48 -26.37
N THR A 34 31.29 -8.15 -26.56
CA THR A 34 31.18 -7.20 -25.45
C THR A 34 29.70 -7.02 -25.12
N PRO A 35 29.15 -7.68 -24.08
CA PRO A 35 27.76 -7.47 -23.70
C PRO A 35 27.59 -5.99 -23.35
N LEU A 36 26.42 -5.41 -23.69
CA LEU A 36 26.06 -4.04 -23.33
C LEU A 36 26.54 -3.76 -21.90
N ASN A 37 27.50 -2.86 -21.75
CA ASN A 37 28.19 -2.59 -20.50
C ASN A 37 27.33 -1.73 -19.53
N CYS A 38 26.01 -1.88 -19.60
CA CYS A 38 25.06 -1.31 -18.67
C CYS A 38 24.29 -2.46 -18.01
N ILE A 39 24.81 -2.87 -16.84
CA ILE A 39 24.24 -3.83 -15.90
C ILE A 39 24.38 -5.29 -16.35
N SER A 40 25.57 -5.86 -16.15
CA SER A 40 25.68 -7.32 -16.03
C SER A 40 24.70 -7.79 -14.94
N PRO A 41 23.89 -8.85 -15.17
CA PRO A 41 23.05 -9.41 -14.12
C PRO A 41 23.92 -9.74 -12.91
N LYS A 42 23.62 -9.14 -11.75
CA LYS A 42 24.31 -9.51 -10.52
C LYS A 42 23.97 -10.96 -10.21
N VAL A 43 24.95 -11.84 -10.30
CA VAL A 43 24.80 -13.22 -9.81
C VAL A 43 24.62 -13.13 -8.29
N ILE A 44 23.49 -13.61 -7.78
CA ILE A 44 23.21 -13.64 -6.35
C ILE A 44 24.09 -14.70 -5.71
N ASN A 45 25.14 -14.27 -5.02
CA ASN A 45 25.92 -15.16 -4.16
C ASN A 45 25.28 -15.20 -2.76
N THR A 46 24.45 -16.23 -2.53
CA THR A 46 23.69 -16.40 -1.29
C THR A 46 24.57 -16.49 -0.05
N GLU A 47 25.69 -17.20 -0.11
CA GLU A 47 26.58 -17.38 1.04
C GLU A 47 27.24 -16.05 1.44
N SER A 48 27.77 -15.32 0.45
CA SER A 48 28.37 -14.00 0.67
C SER A 48 27.36 -13.01 1.23
N LEU A 49 26.11 -13.01 0.74
CA LEU A 49 25.06 -12.13 1.25
C LEU A 49 24.67 -12.48 2.68
N LYS A 50 24.50 -13.76 3.00
CA LYS A 50 24.17 -14.22 4.36
C LYS A 50 25.28 -13.88 5.35
N ALA A 51 26.54 -14.07 4.98
CA ALA A 51 27.68 -13.70 5.81
C ALA A 51 27.77 -12.19 6.03
N LYS A 52 27.55 -11.38 4.98
CA LYS A 52 27.62 -9.91 5.07
C LYS A 52 26.53 -9.31 5.97
N TYR A 53 25.33 -9.88 5.96
CA TYR A 53 24.17 -9.37 6.70
C TYR A 53 23.73 -10.32 7.81
N GLU A 54 24.66 -11.09 8.37
CA GLU A 54 24.37 -11.98 9.49
C GLU A 54 23.78 -11.19 10.67
N GLY A 55 22.73 -11.74 11.29
CA GLY A 55 22.00 -11.08 12.38
C GLY A 55 21.08 -9.93 11.96
N GLN A 56 21.02 -9.57 10.67
CA GLN A 56 20.11 -8.53 10.19
C GLN A 56 18.76 -9.11 9.76
N SER A 57 17.69 -8.40 10.12
CA SER A 57 16.34 -8.69 9.66
C SER A 57 16.04 -7.98 8.35
N VAL A 58 15.44 -8.70 7.39
CA VAL A 58 14.91 -8.10 6.16
C VAL A 58 13.44 -7.66 6.31
N PHE A 59 12.83 -7.84 7.48
CA PHE A 59 11.39 -7.57 7.72
C PHE A 59 11.00 -6.17 7.25
N MET A 60 11.62 -5.13 7.80
CA MET A 60 11.31 -3.74 7.44
C MET A 60 11.62 -3.42 5.97
N ALA A 61 12.65 -4.03 5.40
CA ALA A 61 13.00 -3.84 3.98
C ALA A 61 11.96 -4.47 3.05
N LEU A 62 11.35 -5.60 3.46
CA LEU A 62 10.23 -6.22 2.74
C LEU A 62 8.96 -5.39 2.89
N LEU A 63 8.62 -4.92 4.10
CA LEU A 63 7.44 -4.06 4.30
C LEU A 63 7.51 -2.77 3.50
N HIS A 64 8.69 -2.17 3.34
CA HIS A 64 8.84 -0.96 2.53
C HIS A 64 8.45 -1.18 1.06
N ARG A 65 8.45 -2.42 0.56
CA ARG A 65 8.04 -2.74 -0.81
C ARG A 65 6.56 -2.47 -1.08
N GLN A 66 5.72 -2.30 -0.05
CA GLN A 66 4.35 -1.83 -0.20
C GLN A 66 4.27 -0.49 -0.94
N ASN A 67 5.27 0.39 -0.79
CA ASN A 67 5.34 1.68 -1.52
C ASN A 67 5.46 1.51 -3.04
N SER A 68 5.91 0.34 -3.51
CA SER A 68 6.07 0.01 -4.94
C SER A 68 4.88 -0.74 -5.51
N ILE A 69 3.87 -1.07 -4.71
CA ILE A 69 2.68 -1.80 -5.14
C ILE A 69 1.55 -0.78 -5.32
N ALA A 70 1.20 -0.52 -6.58
CA ALA A 70 0.05 0.30 -6.90
C ALA A 70 -1.24 -0.51 -6.70
N ARG A 71 -2.24 0.11 -6.05
CA ARG A 71 -3.60 -0.42 -5.98
C ARG A 71 -4.44 0.11 -7.14
N TRP A 72 -5.61 -0.50 -7.36
CA TRP A 72 -6.55 -0.09 -8.41
C TRP A 72 -5.96 -0.16 -9.84
N THR A 73 -5.00 -1.04 -10.09
CA THR A 73 -4.26 -1.15 -11.37
C THR A 73 -5.12 -1.50 -12.59
N LYS A 74 -6.36 -1.95 -12.36
CA LYS A 74 -7.35 -2.23 -13.42
C LYS A 74 -8.34 -1.08 -13.66
N SER A 75 -8.28 -0.03 -12.84
CA SER A 75 -9.09 1.17 -12.96
C SER A 75 -8.19 2.36 -13.33
N GLN A 76 -8.74 3.34 -14.03
CA GLN A 76 -8.02 4.58 -14.35
C GLN A 76 -8.09 5.53 -13.15
N SER A 77 -7.20 5.36 -12.18
CA SER A 77 -7.18 6.22 -10.98
C SER A 77 -6.61 7.60 -11.30
N ILE A 78 -7.30 8.68 -10.91
CA ILE A 78 -6.79 10.04 -11.05
C ILE A 78 -5.64 10.27 -10.07
N GLN A 79 -5.82 9.84 -8.82
CA GLN A 79 -4.78 9.88 -7.81
C GLN A 79 -4.23 8.47 -7.59
N PRO A 80 -2.94 8.19 -7.84
CA PRO A 80 -2.35 6.90 -7.50
C PRO A 80 -2.43 6.63 -5.99
N GLU A 81 -2.69 5.38 -5.62
CA GLU A 81 -2.67 4.89 -4.24
C GLU A 81 -1.70 3.70 -4.16
N SER A 82 -0.71 3.77 -3.28
CA SER A 82 0.14 2.62 -2.98
C SER A 82 -0.51 1.73 -1.92
N LEU A 83 -0.04 0.48 -1.82
CA LEU A 83 -0.48 -0.43 -0.76
C LEU A 83 -0.22 0.15 0.64
N ASN A 84 0.90 0.86 0.81
CA ASN A 84 1.23 1.49 2.09
C ASN A 84 0.28 2.64 2.45
N ASP A 85 -0.12 3.48 1.47
CA ASP A 85 -1.08 4.56 1.68
C ASP A 85 -2.44 4.02 2.15
N HIS A 86 -2.86 2.91 1.54
CA HIS A 86 -4.06 2.19 1.93
C HIS A 86 -3.95 1.63 3.36
N CYS A 87 -2.89 0.86 3.68
CA CYS A 87 -2.69 0.31 5.02
C CYS A 87 -2.67 1.40 6.11
N ALA A 88 -2.03 2.55 5.84
CA ALA A 88 -2.04 3.69 6.74
C ALA A 88 -3.46 4.26 6.94
N SER A 89 -4.22 4.43 5.86
CA SER A 89 -5.61 4.89 5.91
C SER A 89 -6.50 3.94 6.71
N VAL A 90 -6.35 2.63 6.51
CA VAL A 90 -7.07 1.59 7.25
C VAL A 90 -6.70 1.61 8.75
N ALA A 91 -5.44 1.92 9.08
CA ALA A 91 -5.00 2.08 10.47
C ALA A 91 -5.62 3.29 11.16
N TYR A 92 -5.71 4.45 10.49
CA TYR A 92 -6.41 5.63 11.03
C TYR A 92 -7.88 5.32 11.32
N LEU A 93 -8.56 4.66 10.38
CA LEU A 93 -9.96 4.26 10.57
C LEU A 93 -10.11 3.21 11.68
N GLY A 94 -9.19 2.24 11.76
CA GLY A 94 -9.15 1.25 12.83
C GLY A 94 -9.03 1.88 14.21
N LEU A 95 -8.18 2.92 14.36
CA LEU A 95 -8.07 3.67 15.60
C LEU A 95 -9.38 4.36 15.97
N LEU A 96 -10.03 5.05 15.03
CA LEU A 96 -11.30 5.74 15.26
C LEU A 96 -12.44 4.78 15.64
N ILE A 97 -12.55 3.66 14.91
CA ILE A 97 -13.52 2.60 15.20
C ILE A 97 -13.27 2.03 16.61
N GLY A 98 -12.02 1.69 16.91
CA GLY A 98 -11.64 1.12 18.20
C GLY A 98 -11.91 2.09 19.35
N ALA A 99 -11.58 3.37 19.18
CA ALA A 99 -11.79 4.41 20.18
C ALA A 99 -13.28 4.59 20.49
N TYR A 100 -14.13 4.71 19.46
CA TYR A 100 -15.57 4.80 19.66
C TYR A 100 -16.14 3.54 20.33
N HIS A 101 -15.70 2.35 19.88
CA HIS A 101 -16.11 1.08 20.48
C HIS A 101 -15.76 1.02 21.96
N LYS A 102 -14.55 1.44 22.35
CA LYS A 102 -14.10 1.43 23.75
C LYS A 102 -14.90 2.40 24.63
N ILE A 103 -15.30 3.55 24.10
CA ILE A 103 -16.16 4.52 24.80
C ILE A 103 -17.56 3.92 25.05
N LYS A 104 -18.13 3.24 24.06
CA LYS A 104 -19.48 2.66 24.16
C LYS A 104 -19.53 1.35 24.95
N TYR A 105 -18.45 0.58 24.90
CA TYR A 105 -18.33 -0.73 25.56
C TYR A 105 -17.06 -0.75 26.43
N PRO A 106 -17.03 -0.04 27.58
CA PRO A 106 -15.84 0.05 28.42
C PRO A 106 -15.31 -1.31 28.90
N GLU A 107 -16.21 -2.29 29.09
CA GLU A 107 -15.93 -3.67 29.47
C GLU A 107 -15.31 -4.53 28.36
N SER A 108 -15.33 -4.07 27.11
CA SER A 108 -14.71 -4.78 25.99
C SER A 108 -13.18 -4.81 26.15
N ASP A 109 -12.57 -5.98 25.90
CA ASP A 109 -11.10 -6.15 25.88
C ASP A 109 -10.42 -5.55 24.64
N LEU A 110 -11.22 -5.01 23.70
CA LEU A 110 -10.69 -4.36 22.50
C LEU A 110 -9.87 -3.12 22.87
N SER A 111 -8.63 -3.07 22.39
CA SER A 111 -7.76 -1.88 22.46
C SER A 111 -7.77 -1.16 21.10
N PRO A 112 -8.05 0.15 21.08
CA PRO A 112 -7.99 0.95 19.85
C PRO A 112 -6.62 0.89 19.17
N GLU A 113 -5.55 0.94 19.96
CA GLU A 113 -4.17 0.91 19.49
C GLU A 113 -3.85 -0.44 18.85
N LYS A 114 -4.25 -1.55 19.50
CA LYS A 114 -4.08 -2.90 18.92
C LYS A 114 -4.83 -3.05 17.61
N LEU A 115 -6.08 -2.57 17.55
CA LEU A 115 -6.88 -2.61 16.33
C LEU A 115 -6.21 -1.83 15.19
N ALA A 116 -5.69 -0.62 15.48
CA ALA A 116 -4.95 0.18 14.50
C ALA A 116 -3.70 -0.54 13.99
N VAL A 117 -2.97 -1.25 14.86
CA VAL A 117 -1.79 -2.04 14.45
C VAL A 117 -2.18 -3.26 13.60
N PHE A 118 -3.27 -3.96 13.93
CA PHE A 118 -3.79 -5.02 13.06
C PHE A 118 -4.18 -4.47 11.67
N CYS A 119 -4.85 -3.32 11.64
CA CYS A 119 -5.17 -2.60 10.41
C CYS A 119 -3.91 -2.23 9.60
N LEU A 120 -2.83 -1.80 10.25
CA LEU A 120 -1.59 -1.44 9.58
C LEU A 120 -0.93 -2.64 8.87
N PHE A 121 -1.05 -3.84 9.42
CA PHE A 121 -0.41 -5.04 8.87
C PHE A 121 -1.33 -5.93 8.02
N HIS A 122 -2.63 -5.62 7.90
CA HIS A 122 -3.62 -6.56 7.35
C HIS A 122 -3.29 -7.06 5.93
N ASP A 123 -2.77 -6.18 5.06
CA ASP A 123 -2.33 -6.50 3.70
C ASP A 123 -0.80 -6.48 3.55
N ALA A 124 -0.04 -6.25 4.62
CA ALA A 124 1.43 -6.19 4.56
C ALA A 124 2.11 -7.44 3.98
N PRO A 125 1.56 -8.68 4.12
CA PRO A 125 2.10 -9.85 3.42
C PRO A 125 2.09 -9.76 1.89
N GLU A 126 1.24 -8.92 1.28
CA GLU A 126 1.19 -8.72 -0.17
C GLU A 126 2.46 -8.03 -0.72
N ALA A 127 3.28 -7.43 0.16
CA ALA A 127 4.59 -6.88 -0.19
C ALA A 127 5.53 -7.87 -0.90
N LEU A 128 5.35 -9.18 -0.66
CA LEU A 128 6.06 -10.25 -1.36
C LEU A 128 5.13 -11.12 -2.22
N GLY A 129 3.87 -11.27 -1.83
CA GLY A 129 2.93 -12.20 -2.47
C GLY A 129 2.30 -11.73 -3.79
N GLU A 130 2.49 -10.47 -4.16
CA GLU A 130 1.76 -9.75 -5.21
C GLU A 130 0.25 -9.65 -4.89
N ASP A 131 -0.38 -8.52 -5.25
CA ASP A 131 -1.82 -8.31 -5.06
C ASP A 131 -2.60 -9.14 -6.10
N LEU A 132 -3.11 -10.29 -5.67
CA LEU A 132 -4.02 -11.09 -6.47
C LEU A 132 -5.40 -10.42 -6.50
N ASN A 133 -5.89 -10.13 -7.70
CA ASN A 133 -7.17 -9.45 -7.87
C ASN A 133 -8.34 -10.18 -7.16
N GLY A 134 -9.29 -9.39 -6.64
CA GLY A 134 -10.44 -9.89 -5.88
C GLY A 134 -11.31 -10.92 -6.63
N VAL A 135 -11.41 -10.82 -7.96
CA VAL A 135 -12.19 -11.74 -8.80
C VAL A 135 -11.60 -13.16 -8.77
N LEU A 136 -10.29 -13.30 -8.87
CA LEU A 136 -9.60 -14.59 -8.74
C LEU A 136 -9.68 -15.13 -7.30
N LYS A 137 -9.59 -14.25 -6.30
CA LYS A 137 -9.76 -14.60 -4.88
C LYS A 137 -11.16 -15.17 -4.58
N SER A 138 -12.18 -14.85 -5.38
CA SER A 138 -13.58 -15.26 -5.15
C SER A 138 -14.18 -16.24 -6.17
N SER A 139 -13.43 -16.69 -7.19
CA SER A 139 -14.03 -17.43 -8.31
C SER A 139 -14.37 -18.89 -8.00
N ASP A 140 -13.61 -19.55 -7.13
CA ASP A 140 -13.76 -20.97 -6.78
C ASP A 140 -13.27 -21.23 -5.35
N GLU A 141 -13.98 -22.08 -4.59
CA GLU A 141 -13.67 -22.33 -3.18
C GLU A 141 -12.32 -23.03 -2.99
N LYS A 142 -11.97 -23.98 -3.88
CA LYS A 142 -10.68 -24.67 -3.83
C LYS A 142 -9.55 -23.71 -4.15
N LEU A 143 -9.71 -22.88 -5.19
CA LEU A 143 -8.73 -21.85 -5.54
C LEU A 143 -8.54 -20.85 -4.41
N ARG A 144 -9.62 -20.37 -3.81
CA ARG A 144 -9.59 -19.48 -2.64
C ARG A 144 -8.83 -20.11 -1.47
N GLY A 145 -9.05 -21.40 -1.21
CA GLY A 145 -8.33 -22.16 -0.18
C GLY A 145 -6.82 -22.19 -0.45
N MET A 146 -6.42 -22.44 -1.71
CA MET A 146 -5.02 -22.44 -2.12
C MET A 146 -4.36 -21.06 -2.04
N ILE A 147 -5.06 -20.01 -2.45
CA ILE A 147 -4.58 -18.63 -2.34
C ILE A 147 -4.33 -18.29 -0.87
N LYS A 148 -5.30 -18.54 0.00
CA LYS A 148 -5.18 -18.27 1.45
C LYS A 148 -4.04 -19.05 2.10
N GLN A 149 -3.81 -20.30 1.67
CA GLN A 149 -2.67 -21.09 2.15
C GLN A 149 -1.34 -20.49 1.72
N THR A 150 -1.26 -20.02 0.47
CA THR A 150 -0.08 -19.34 -0.08
C THR A 150 0.19 -18.03 0.66
N GLU A 151 -0.82 -17.17 0.82
CA GLU A 151 -0.74 -15.91 1.58
C GLU A 151 -0.26 -16.18 3.01
N GLY A 152 -0.84 -17.16 3.70
CA GLY A 152 -0.42 -17.53 5.05
C GLY A 152 1.01 -18.08 5.12
N TYR A 153 1.48 -18.79 4.09
CA TYR A 153 2.86 -19.25 4.02
C TYR A 153 3.83 -18.10 3.82
N ILE A 154 3.50 -17.15 2.95
CA ILE A 154 4.28 -15.94 2.70
C ILE A 154 4.35 -15.09 3.97
N ALA A 155 3.21 -14.87 4.64
CA ALA A 155 3.16 -14.14 5.89
C ALA A 155 4.06 -14.77 6.97
N ARG A 156 4.00 -16.10 7.15
CA ARG A 156 4.88 -16.82 8.09
C ARG A 156 6.37 -16.70 7.72
N LYS A 157 6.71 -16.73 6.43
CA LYS A 157 8.09 -16.53 5.97
C LYS A 157 8.61 -15.14 6.30
N ILE A 158 7.79 -14.11 6.10
CA ILE A 158 8.16 -12.73 6.41
C ILE A 158 8.27 -12.55 7.93
N ALA A 159 7.29 -13.03 8.70
CA ALA A 159 7.31 -12.97 10.17
C ALA A 159 8.53 -13.69 10.77
N ALA A 160 8.97 -14.80 10.17
CA ALA A 160 10.18 -15.51 10.61
C ALA A 160 11.48 -14.71 10.40
N THR A 161 11.43 -13.58 9.69
CA THR A 161 12.58 -12.66 9.58
C THR A 161 12.64 -11.64 10.71
N ILE A 162 11.59 -11.50 11.53
CA ILE A 162 11.57 -10.62 12.70
C ILE A 162 12.57 -11.15 13.74
N ASP A 163 13.28 -10.24 14.42
CA ASP A 163 14.19 -10.59 15.50
C ASP A 163 13.49 -11.46 16.57
N PRO A 164 14.11 -12.56 17.04
CA PRO A 164 13.50 -13.44 18.04
C PRO A 164 13.05 -12.74 19.33
N THR A 165 13.70 -11.65 19.73
CA THR A 165 13.33 -10.85 20.91
C THR A 165 12.00 -10.12 20.71
N LEU A 166 11.76 -9.65 19.48
CA LEU A 166 10.56 -8.88 19.12
C LEU A 166 9.41 -9.77 18.62
N SER A 167 9.73 -10.95 18.09
CA SER A 167 8.77 -11.85 17.45
C SER A 167 7.54 -12.17 18.32
N PRO A 168 7.65 -12.46 19.64
CA PRO A 168 6.48 -12.71 20.48
C PRO A 168 5.48 -11.55 20.56
N VAL A 169 5.94 -10.32 20.30
CA VAL A 169 5.11 -9.11 20.36
C VAL A 169 4.63 -8.68 18.97
N VAL A 170 5.49 -8.73 17.96
CA VAL A 170 5.19 -8.18 16.62
C VAL A 170 4.49 -9.20 15.71
N SER A 171 4.93 -10.46 15.73
CA SER A 171 4.42 -11.50 14.83
C SER A 171 2.90 -11.71 14.95
N PRO A 172 2.27 -11.68 16.13
CA PRO A 172 0.81 -11.84 16.25
C PRO A 172 0.03 -10.79 15.44
N TYR A 173 0.50 -9.53 15.40
CA TYR A 173 -0.15 -8.49 14.59
C TYR A 173 0.03 -8.75 13.09
N PHE A 174 1.25 -9.07 12.67
CA PHE A 174 1.55 -9.35 11.25
C PHE A 174 0.84 -10.60 10.72
N LEU A 175 0.65 -11.61 11.56
CA LEU A 175 -0.03 -12.86 11.22
C LEU A 175 -1.55 -12.79 11.41
N MET A 176 -2.08 -11.62 11.81
CA MET A 176 -3.51 -11.39 12.06
C MET A 176 -4.08 -12.37 13.10
N GLU A 177 -3.32 -12.66 14.15
CA GLU A 177 -3.74 -13.45 15.33
C GLU A 177 -4.64 -12.60 16.23
N CYS A 178 -5.84 -12.31 15.73
CA CYS A 178 -6.82 -11.43 16.35
C CYS A 178 -8.12 -12.16 16.69
N THR A 179 -8.91 -11.57 17.59
CA THR A 179 -10.26 -12.03 17.92
C THR A 179 -11.20 -11.90 16.71
N LYS A 180 -12.35 -12.59 16.77
CA LYS A 180 -13.38 -12.47 15.73
C LYS A 180 -13.90 -11.03 15.60
N LEU A 181 -14.01 -10.30 16.71
CA LEU A 181 -14.42 -8.89 16.71
C LEU A 181 -13.39 -8.03 15.98
N GLU A 182 -12.13 -8.08 16.40
CA GLU A 182 -11.05 -7.32 15.75
C GLU A 182 -10.97 -7.62 14.26
N LYS A 183 -11.06 -8.89 13.87
CA LYS A 183 -11.07 -9.29 12.45
C LYS A 183 -12.21 -8.67 11.65
N ASP A 184 -13.42 -8.65 12.21
CA ASP A 184 -14.57 -8.03 11.56
C ASP A 184 -14.38 -6.50 11.44
N LEU A 185 -13.80 -5.85 12.46
CA LEU A 185 -13.56 -4.41 12.46
C LEU A 185 -12.41 -4.00 11.53
N VAL A 186 -11.34 -4.80 11.42
CA VAL A 186 -10.29 -4.61 10.40
C VAL A 186 -10.90 -4.70 9.00
N LYS A 187 -11.77 -5.68 8.76
CA LYS A 187 -12.43 -5.80 7.45
C LYS A 187 -13.36 -4.62 7.16
N ALA A 188 -14.05 -4.12 8.17
CA ALA A 188 -14.86 -2.92 8.03
C ALA A 188 -14.00 -1.68 7.72
N ALA A 189 -12.87 -1.50 8.39
CA ALA A 189 -11.93 -0.41 8.15
C ALA A 189 -11.32 -0.45 6.73
N ASP A 190 -10.94 -1.63 6.25
CA ASP A 190 -10.49 -1.88 4.87
C ASP A 190 -11.55 -1.43 3.85
N LEU A 191 -12.79 -1.91 4.01
CA LEU A 191 -13.90 -1.54 3.15
C LEU A 191 -14.23 -0.04 3.20
N LEU A 192 -14.14 0.59 4.37
CA LEU A 192 -14.33 2.04 4.53
C LEU A 192 -13.25 2.83 3.77
N SER A 193 -11.98 2.43 3.87
CA SER A 193 -10.87 3.07 3.14
C SER A 193 -11.06 2.94 1.63
N ALA A 194 -11.35 1.71 1.14
CA ALA A 194 -11.60 1.49 -0.29
C ALA A 194 -12.82 2.28 -0.80
N PHE A 195 -13.89 2.36 0.00
CA PHE A 195 -15.07 3.16 -0.34
C PHE A 195 -14.77 4.66 -0.37
N ALA A 196 -13.99 5.17 0.59
CA ALA A 196 -13.55 6.56 0.64
C ALA A 196 -12.71 6.94 -0.59
N LYS A 197 -11.80 6.05 -1.01
CA LYS A 197 -11.04 6.18 -2.26
C LYS A 197 -11.98 6.29 -3.47
N ALA A 198 -12.96 5.40 -3.59
CA ALA A 198 -13.92 5.43 -4.69
C ALA A 198 -14.76 6.73 -4.69
N LYS A 199 -15.14 7.26 -3.52
CA LYS A 199 -15.82 8.57 -3.41
C LYS A 199 -14.95 9.71 -3.94
N CYS A 200 -13.67 9.78 -3.55
CA CYS A 200 -12.74 10.81 -4.04
C CYS A 200 -12.58 10.79 -5.57
N GLU A 201 -12.49 9.59 -6.16
CA GLU A 201 -12.43 9.42 -7.61
C GLU A 201 -13.73 9.90 -8.27
N LEU A 202 -14.89 9.48 -7.77
CA LEU A 202 -16.20 9.92 -8.28
C LEU A 202 -16.38 11.44 -8.20
N ARG A 203 -16.00 12.06 -7.06
CA ARG A 203 -16.01 13.52 -6.87
C ARG A 203 -15.12 14.23 -7.91
N SER A 204 -14.03 13.59 -8.30
CA SER A 204 -13.11 14.08 -9.33
C SER A 204 -13.62 13.81 -10.76
N ASN A 205 -14.92 13.53 -10.92
CA ASN A 205 -15.60 13.20 -12.16
C ASN A 205 -15.06 11.93 -12.85
N ASN A 206 -14.53 10.99 -12.07
CA ASN A 206 -14.07 9.69 -12.57
C ASN A 206 -15.15 8.62 -12.43
N ALA A 207 -15.98 8.48 -13.47
CA ALA A 207 -17.08 7.50 -13.48
C ALA A 207 -16.63 6.02 -13.48
N ASP A 208 -15.34 5.74 -13.74
CA ASP A 208 -14.78 4.38 -13.71
C ASP A 208 -14.97 3.70 -12.34
N PHE A 209 -15.05 4.51 -11.28
CA PHE A 209 -15.24 4.05 -9.91
C PHE A 209 -16.70 3.86 -9.48
N ALA A 210 -17.70 4.17 -10.34
CA ALA A 210 -19.11 4.07 -9.97
C ALA A 210 -19.54 2.67 -9.56
N TYR A 211 -19.12 1.65 -10.32
CA TYR A 211 -19.43 0.26 -10.00
C TYR A 211 -18.70 -0.20 -8.72
N ALA A 212 -17.42 0.16 -8.57
CA ALA A 212 -16.63 -0.18 -7.39
C ALA A 212 -17.25 0.43 -6.12
N ALA A 213 -17.64 1.71 -6.15
CA ALA A 213 -18.32 2.38 -5.04
C ALA A 213 -19.61 1.67 -4.63
N GLY A 214 -20.44 1.28 -5.60
CA GLY A 214 -21.68 0.53 -5.35
C GLY A 214 -21.43 -0.85 -4.73
N SER A 215 -20.45 -1.60 -5.26
CA SER A 215 -20.08 -2.93 -4.73
C SER A 215 -19.55 -2.83 -3.31
N LEU A 216 -18.61 -1.91 -3.06
CA LEU A 216 -18.01 -1.68 -1.74
C LEU A 216 -19.05 -1.27 -0.72
N LYS A 217 -19.98 -0.36 -1.08
CA LYS A 217 -21.07 0.04 -0.19
C LYS A 217 -21.96 -1.16 0.20
N LYS A 218 -22.25 -2.04 -0.76
CA LYS A 218 -23.02 -3.27 -0.50
C LYS A 218 -22.27 -4.23 0.42
N GLU A 219 -20.97 -4.42 0.22
CA GLU A 219 -20.12 -5.25 1.07
C GLU A 219 -19.92 -4.67 2.48
N LEU A 220 -19.92 -3.34 2.60
CA LEU A 220 -19.79 -2.61 3.85
C LEU A 220 -21.09 -2.63 4.69
N GLN A 221 -22.26 -2.72 4.04
CA GLN A 221 -23.57 -2.62 4.69
C GLN A 221 -23.79 -3.57 5.88
N PRO A 222 -23.38 -4.85 5.84
CA PRO A 222 -23.51 -5.74 7.00
C PRO A 222 -22.74 -5.26 8.23
N TYR A 223 -21.57 -4.61 8.04
CA TYR A 223 -20.76 -4.08 9.13
C TYR A 223 -21.36 -2.79 9.70
N LEU A 224 -21.90 -1.92 8.84
CA LEU A 224 -22.65 -0.73 9.23
C LEU A 224 -23.84 -1.09 10.12
N ASN A 225 -24.60 -2.12 9.74
CA ASN A 225 -25.76 -2.57 10.51
C ASN A 225 -25.39 -3.25 11.83
N LYS A 226 -24.23 -3.91 11.89
CA LYS A 226 -23.81 -4.74 13.03
C LYS A 226 -23.03 -3.97 14.09
N TYR A 227 -22.22 -2.99 13.69
CA TYR A 227 -21.27 -2.31 14.56
C TYR A 227 -21.50 -0.81 14.57
N GLU A 228 -22.02 -0.28 15.67
CA GLU A 228 -22.27 1.16 15.84
C GLU A 228 -21.01 2.01 15.61
N ALA A 229 -19.83 1.51 16.00
CA ALA A 229 -18.56 2.18 15.77
C ALA A 229 -18.25 2.36 14.28
N VAL A 230 -18.58 1.37 13.45
CA VAL A 230 -18.39 1.43 12.00
C VAL A 230 -19.37 2.42 11.38
N GLN A 231 -20.64 2.39 11.80
CA GLN A 231 -21.65 3.36 11.35
C GLN A 231 -21.27 4.79 11.73
N PHE A 232 -20.83 5.01 12.98
CA PHE A 232 -20.36 6.32 13.45
C PHE A 232 -19.21 6.83 12.59
N VAL A 233 -18.19 6.00 12.34
CA VAL A 233 -17.05 6.41 11.51
C VAL A 233 -17.46 6.69 10.07
N TYR A 234 -18.37 5.89 9.51
CA TYR A 234 -18.92 6.11 8.19
C TYR A 234 -19.61 7.48 8.06
N ASP A 235 -20.53 7.79 8.98
CA ASP A 235 -21.33 9.01 8.91
C ASP A 235 -20.49 10.28 9.15
N HIS A 236 -19.52 10.21 10.07
CA HIS A 236 -18.78 11.41 10.52
C HIS A 236 -17.47 11.64 9.76
N TYR A 237 -16.82 10.59 9.25
CA TYR A 237 -15.49 10.72 8.64
C TYR A 237 -15.46 10.33 7.16
N ILE A 238 -16.24 9.32 6.74
CA ILE A 238 -16.21 8.88 5.34
C ILE A 238 -17.06 9.75 4.43
N MET A 239 -18.18 10.27 4.93
CA MET A 239 -19.04 11.16 4.12
C MET A 239 -18.35 12.47 3.74
N ALA A 240 -17.41 12.96 4.55
CA ALA A 240 -16.64 14.17 4.28
C ALA A 240 -15.68 14.07 3.07
N TYR A 241 -15.42 12.87 2.53
CA TYR A 241 -14.58 12.68 1.32
C TYR A 241 -15.21 13.26 0.04
N GLU A 242 -16.46 13.73 0.10
CA GLU A 242 -17.14 14.46 -0.98
C GLU A 242 -16.77 15.96 -1.02
N LEU A 243 -16.14 16.47 0.03
CA LEU A 243 -15.76 17.87 0.11
C LEU A 243 -14.51 18.17 -0.72
N THR A 244 -14.43 19.40 -1.21
CA THR A 244 -13.22 20.05 -1.70
C THR A 244 -12.40 20.59 -0.53
N ILE A 245 -11.13 20.91 -0.76
CA ILE A 245 -10.30 21.52 0.28
C ILE A 245 -10.87 22.87 0.76
N ASP A 246 -11.44 23.66 -0.16
CA ASP A 246 -12.07 24.95 0.17
C ASP A 246 -13.28 24.76 1.09
N GLU A 247 -14.12 23.76 0.83
CA GLU A 247 -15.24 23.42 1.71
C GLU A 247 -14.76 22.85 3.07
N MET A 248 -13.69 22.05 3.09
CA MET A 248 -13.14 21.50 4.33
C MET A 248 -12.62 22.59 5.28
N ILE A 249 -12.01 23.65 4.74
CA ILE A 249 -11.46 24.74 5.53
C ILE A 249 -12.55 25.45 6.36
N GLU A 250 -13.78 25.51 5.86
CA GLU A 250 -14.92 26.12 6.57
C GLU A 250 -15.32 25.36 7.85
N PHE A 251 -14.88 24.10 8.01
CA PHE A 251 -15.12 23.30 9.22
C PHE A 251 -13.96 23.37 10.22
N LEU A 252 -12.87 24.05 9.89
CA LEU A 252 -11.74 24.21 10.82
C LEU A 252 -12.14 25.21 11.92
N PRO A 253 -11.91 24.86 13.20
CA PRO A 253 -12.17 25.78 14.30
C PRO A 253 -11.21 26.97 14.19
N LYS A 254 -11.69 28.15 14.61
CA LYS A 254 -10.80 29.30 14.79
C LYS A 254 -9.85 29.02 15.95
N ILE A 255 -8.65 29.59 15.89
CA ILE A 255 -7.66 29.43 16.96
C ILE A 255 -8.25 29.82 18.32
N ASP A 256 -9.01 30.90 18.37
CA ASP A 256 -9.66 31.39 19.59
C ASP A 256 -10.73 30.43 20.15
N GLU A 257 -11.22 29.47 19.37
CA GLU A 257 -12.22 28.46 19.77
C GLU A 257 -11.59 27.19 20.33
N LEU A 258 -10.28 26.98 20.14
CA LEU A 258 -9.59 25.74 20.52
C LEU A 258 -9.30 25.61 22.02
N GLY A 259 -9.52 26.67 22.81
CA GLY A 259 -9.09 26.73 24.20
C GLY A 259 -7.56 26.77 24.34
N ASP A 260 -7.07 27.15 25.52
CA ASP A 260 -5.64 27.08 25.87
C ASP A 260 -5.17 25.64 26.15
#